data_AF-A0AAN0JRA8-F1
#
_entry.id   AF-A0AAN0JRA8-F1
#
_cell.length_a   1.000
_cell.length_b   1.000
_cell.length_c   1.000
_cell.angle_alpha   90.00
_cell.angle_beta   90.00
_cell.angle_gamma   90.00
#
_symmetry.space_group_name_H-M   'P 1'
#
loop_
_entity.id
_entity.type
_entity.pdbx_description
1 polymer ?
#
loop_
_entity_poly.entity_id
_entity_poly.type
_entity_poly.pdbx_seq_one_letter_code
_entity_poly.pdbx_strand_id
1 'polypeptide(L)'
;MIGGRGAKPAVQLPHYKYVKRPNGNWRTNEHSMYNLSSRIWTNPSIIGQHIPPVSAFIIEKIDNNRAVLFGGLVNDDDTTNNIYILEISISTALWQCIKKPEAIDQWPVGRYLHAGAIITELDWPMLVISGGSNKNDDTLDDCWIFNVTRHSWIKLDVPHSVSKRFIHSLSVFLVSPRCVWIITVGGAVDNRSVTNPNIAMLTEIVLNSKGDWTVGDTLGTNFMNNEEYKKKYQRRLQTGRRIWLEEYQKLRKRNIIDIEQTIQALMKSLERETVIFSREMEQKEKEEAEKDRKIRRYRHRLQEKDREHQVVLQEKVRDLRQKDRELRQSQEAVRRYKQALTDDHWVINKDEVTLTKEKLGSGSYAVVTVGIFRGLRVAVKSLHKIIISDYNLALFSREMSIASQVRHPNLVQFIGATKVGSPLILTELMSTSLNHELCRKRLTNQQILSIAQDVALGLNYLHLFKPQPIIHRDVSSPNILLKPCTGPAGYEAKVADYGTAKLQQGTSTGTVMPGNAAYAAPEARDPELHSPAMDVYSYSVLLMEMNLCCPPEITLAERTRQSGSVSWSDMKSLIQRGLNADPRARPTMAQVVESLKQINV
;
A
#
# COMPACT_ATOMS: atom_id res chain seq x y z
N MET A 1 25.21 32.28 -23.65
CA MET A 1 26.48 31.58 -23.34
C MET A 1 26.20 30.10 -23.24
N ILE A 2 27.06 29.27 -23.84
CA ILE A 2 26.92 27.81 -23.85
C ILE A 2 28.28 27.20 -23.52
N GLY A 3 28.30 26.28 -22.57
CA GLY A 3 29.47 25.51 -22.18
C GLY A 3 30.65 26.34 -21.67
N GLY A 4 31.85 25.74 -21.72
CA GLY A 4 33.10 26.39 -21.33
C GLY A 4 34.11 25.44 -20.70
N ARG A 5 35.34 25.95 -20.52
CA ARG A 5 36.45 25.30 -19.79
C ARG A 5 36.96 26.29 -18.74
N GLY A 6 37.08 25.87 -17.48
CA GLY A 6 37.55 26.74 -16.40
C GLY A 6 37.75 26.04 -15.07
N ALA A 7 37.75 26.81 -13.98
CA ALA A 7 37.80 26.28 -12.62
C ALA A 7 36.53 25.50 -12.26
N LYS A 8 36.55 24.81 -11.11
CA LYS A 8 35.36 24.11 -10.61
C LYS A 8 34.21 25.11 -10.41
N PRO A 9 33.02 24.87 -11.01
CA PRO A 9 31.89 25.76 -10.81
C PRO A 9 31.45 25.74 -9.34
N ALA A 10 31.09 26.92 -8.81
CA ALA A 10 30.63 27.07 -7.43
C ALA A 10 29.28 26.36 -7.19
N VAL A 11 28.41 26.36 -8.21
CA VAL A 11 27.11 25.70 -8.21
C VAL A 11 27.01 24.83 -9.45
N GLN A 12 26.54 23.59 -9.28
CA GLN A 12 26.31 22.67 -10.38
C GLN A 12 24.81 22.46 -10.54
N LEU A 13 24.27 22.86 -11.70
CA LEU A 13 22.86 22.70 -12.00
C LEU A 13 22.59 21.26 -12.49
N PRO A 14 21.55 20.59 -11.99
CA PRO A 14 21.36 19.15 -12.18
C PRO A 14 21.10 18.73 -13.64
N HIS A 15 20.69 19.66 -14.51
CA HIS A 15 20.38 19.38 -15.92
C HIS A 15 21.58 19.52 -16.86
N TYR A 16 22.73 19.94 -16.36
CA TYR A 16 23.96 20.08 -17.13
C TYR A 16 25.04 19.10 -16.65
N LYS A 17 25.93 18.74 -17.57
CA LYS A 17 27.05 17.84 -17.34
C LYS A 17 28.29 18.66 -17.04
N TYR A 18 28.95 18.32 -15.92
CA TYR A 18 30.21 18.93 -15.51
C TYR A 18 31.29 17.84 -15.46
N VAL A 19 32.34 18.00 -16.27
CA VAL A 19 33.41 17.00 -16.42
C VAL A 19 34.71 17.56 -15.89
N LYS A 20 35.30 16.89 -14.89
CA LYS A 20 36.62 17.21 -14.36
C LYS A 20 37.71 16.62 -15.27
N ARG A 21 38.70 17.43 -15.62
CA ARG A 21 39.85 17.05 -16.45
C ARG A 21 41.04 16.59 -15.59
N PRO A 22 41.99 15.82 -16.17
CA PRO A 22 43.23 15.41 -15.50
C PRO A 22 44.05 16.58 -14.95
N ASN A 23 44.06 17.72 -15.66
CA ASN A 23 44.75 18.94 -15.24
C ASN A 23 44.01 19.78 -14.18
N GLY A 24 42.94 19.25 -13.57
CA GLY A 24 42.19 19.90 -12.49
C GLY A 24 41.10 20.88 -12.94
N ASN A 25 41.08 21.29 -14.23
CA ASN A 25 40.02 22.14 -14.77
C ASN A 25 38.72 21.37 -15.02
N TRP A 26 37.62 22.09 -15.19
CA TRP A 26 36.30 21.56 -15.48
C TRP A 26 35.82 22.02 -16.86
N ARG A 27 35.02 21.17 -17.52
CA ARG A 27 34.22 21.50 -18.70
C ARG A 27 32.73 21.35 -18.39
N THR A 28 31.90 22.14 -19.06
CA THR A 28 30.43 22.06 -18.92
C THR A 28 29.71 22.22 -20.25
N ASN A 29 28.46 21.78 -20.31
CA ASN A 29 27.49 22.12 -21.36
C ASN A 29 26.37 23.06 -20.83
N GLU A 30 26.65 23.81 -19.77
CA GLU A 30 25.72 24.76 -19.17
C GLU A 30 25.26 25.84 -20.13
N HIS A 31 23.97 26.20 -20.07
CA HIS A 31 23.40 27.28 -20.87
C HIS A 31 23.00 28.43 -19.96
N SER A 32 23.41 29.63 -20.34
CA SER A 32 23.08 30.86 -19.61
C SER A 32 22.67 31.93 -20.60
N MET A 33 21.51 32.54 -20.39
CA MET A 33 20.98 33.66 -21.15
C MET A 33 21.04 34.91 -20.28
N TYR A 34 21.61 35.98 -20.82
CA TYR A 34 21.57 37.29 -20.17
C TYR A 34 20.56 38.17 -20.89
N ASN A 35 19.49 38.54 -20.19
CA ASN A 35 18.51 39.45 -20.74
C ASN A 35 19.01 40.88 -20.58
N LEU A 36 19.29 41.58 -21.68
CA LEU A 36 19.83 42.94 -21.66
C LEU A 36 18.87 43.96 -21.06
N SER A 37 17.56 43.78 -21.26
CA SER A 37 16.53 44.70 -20.76
C SER A 37 16.33 44.55 -19.26
N SER A 38 16.22 43.31 -18.76
CA SER A 38 16.04 43.06 -17.32
C SER A 38 17.36 43.02 -16.54
N ARG A 39 18.51 42.86 -17.24
CA ARG A 39 19.85 42.69 -16.66
C ARG A 39 19.99 41.44 -15.77
N ILE A 40 19.24 40.39 -16.10
CA ILE A 40 19.18 39.15 -15.30
C ILE A 40 19.71 37.97 -16.12
N TRP A 41 20.45 37.10 -15.43
CA TRP A 41 20.84 35.78 -15.95
C TRP A 41 19.72 34.77 -15.73
N THR A 42 19.38 34.01 -16.76
CA THR A 42 18.45 32.90 -16.70
C THR A 42 19.05 31.66 -17.35
N ASN A 43 18.65 30.49 -16.88
CA ASN A 43 19.00 29.22 -17.50
C ASN A 43 17.78 28.70 -18.26
N PRO A 44 17.84 28.55 -19.60
CA PRO A 44 16.73 28.01 -20.37
C PRO A 44 16.55 26.52 -20.09
N SER A 45 15.30 26.07 -20.14
CA SER A 45 14.96 24.65 -20.21
C SER A 45 15.44 24.07 -21.53
N ILE A 46 16.27 23.03 -21.46
CA ILE A 46 16.84 22.38 -22.64
C ILE A 46 15.88 21.32 -23.17
N ILE A 47 15.59 21.37 -24.47
CA ILE A 47 14.73 20.41 -25.17
C ILE A 47 15.56 19.79 -26.31
N GLY A 48 15.42 18.48 -26.53
CA GLY A 48 16.14 17.75 -27.58
C GLY A 48 17.48 17.17 -27.11
N GLN A 49 18.41 16.93 -28.04
CA GLN A 49 19.67 16.26 -27.73
C GLN A 49 20.64 17.23 -27.03
N HIS A 50 21.07 16.89 -25.81
CA HIS A 50 22.08 17.68 -25.10
C HIS A 50 23.40 17.71 -25.89
N ILE A 51 23.88 18.91 -26.20
CA ILE A 51 25.26 19.10 -26.66
C ILE A 51 26.22 18.56 -25.60
N PRO A 52 27.29 17.82 -25.96
CA PRO A 52 28.27 17.36 -24.99
C PRO A 52 28.97 18.55 -24.29
N PRO A 53 29.69 18.33 -23.17
CA PRO A 53 30.56 19.33 -22.57
C PRO A 53 31.73 19.71 -23.49
N VAL A 54 31.45 20.55 -24.49
CA VAL A 54 32.41 20.97 -25.51
C VAL A 54 33.02 22.34 -25.16
N SER A 55 34.26 22.54 -25.56
CA SER A 55 34.96 23.84 -25.48
C SER A 55 35.57 24.20 -26.84
N ALA A 56 35.86 25.48 -27.10
CA ALA A 56 36.50 25.93 -28.35
C ALA A 56 35.75 25.56 -29.65
N PHE A 57 34.42 25.54 -29.59
CA PHE A 57 33.52 25.45 -30.74
C PHE A 57 33.13 26.86 -31.21
N ILE A 58 32.56 26.97 -32.41
CA ILE A 58 31.98 28.22 -32.92
C ILE A 58 30.47 28.25 -32.66
N ILE A 59 29.92 29.45 -32.47
CA ILE A 59 28.47 29.70 -32.40
C ILE A 59 28.17 30.86 -33.34
N GLU A 60 27.40 30.60 -34.39
CA GLU A 60 27.03 31.62 -35.37
C GLU A 60 25.51 31.84 -35.40
N LYS A 61 25.08 33.11 -35.44
CA LYS A 61 23.66 33.50 -35.44
C LYS A 61 23.03 33.30 -36.82
N ILE A 62 22.04 32.41 -36.92
CA ILE A 62 21.26 32.23 -38.16
C ILE A 62 20.24 33.34 -38.32
N ASP A 63 19.39 33.54 -37.30
CA ASP A 63 18.35 34.56 -37.25
C ASP A 63 18.08 34.96 -35.80
N ASN A 64 16.97 35.66 -35.52
CA ASN A 64 16.68 36.18 -34.16
C ASN A 64 16.60 35.10 -33.09
N ASN A 65 16.14 33.90 -33.44
CA ASN A 65 15.90 32.84 -32.48
C ASN A 65 16.75 31.60 -32.77
N ARG A 66 17.51 31.56 -33.86
CA ARG A 66 18.31 30.38 -34.23
C ARG A 66 19.80 30.64 -34.34
N ALA A 67 20.59 29.65 -33.93
CA ALA A 67 22.04 29.65 -34.06
C ALA A 67 22.56 28.28 -34.51
N VAL A 68 23.73 28.26 -35.13
CA VAL A 68 24.43 27.03 -35.51
C VAL A 68 25.75 26.92 -34.77
N LEU A 69 26.03 25.70 -34.30
CA LEU A 69 27.27 25.34 -33.65
C LEU A 69 27.98 24.27 -34.46
N PHE A 70 29.30 24.39 -34.52
CA PHE A 70 30.14 23.40 -35.17
C PHE A 70 31.48 23.27 -34.44
N GLY A 71 32.03 22.06 -34.50
CA GLY A 71 33.33 21.74 -33.94
C GLY A 71 33.40 21.83 -32.41
N GLY A 72 34.63 21.88 -31.92
CA GLY A 72 35.01 21.95 -30.53
C GLY A 72 35.60 20.66 -29.98
N LEU A 73 36.27 20.81 -28.84
CA LEU A 73 36.98 19.78 -28.11
C LEU A 73 36.03 19.19 -27.05
N VAL A 74 35.70 17.91 -27.21
CA VAL A 74 34.78 17.16 -26.35
C VAL A 74 35.52 16.61 -25.13
N ASN A 75 36.59 15.86 -25.38
CA ASN A 75 37.49 15.29 -24.37
C ASN A 75 38.94 15.67 -24.70
N ASP A 76 39.90 15.27 -23.87
CA ASP A 76 41.31 15.67 -24.08
C ASP A 76 41.91 15.08 -25.35
N ASP A 77 41.30 14.03 -25.90
CA ASP A 77 41.77 13.32 -27.10
C ASP A 77 40.71 13.29 -28.24
N ASP A 78 39.63 14.08 -28.15
CA ASP A 78 38.53 13.99 -29.12
C ASP A 78 37.85 15.32 -29.46
N THR A 79 37.54 15.46 -30.74
CA THR A 79 36.96 16.66 -31.37
C THR A 79 35.69 16.28 -32.12
N THR A 80 34.65 17.12 -32.07
CA THR A 80 33.41 16.84 -32.80
C THR A 80 33.41 17.44 -34.20
N ASN A 81 32.71 16.79 -35.12
CA ASN A 81 32.31 17.32 -36.43
C ASN A 81 30.79 17.30 -36.62
N ASN A 82 30.04 17.19 -35.53
CA ASN A 82 28.58 17.31 -35.58
C ASN A 82 28.19 18.78 -35.72
N ILE A 83 27.05 19.01 -36.36
CA ILE A 83 26.43 20.32 -36.45
C ILE A 83 25.28 20.34 -35.46
N TYR A 84 25.18 21.39 -34.66
CA TYR A 84 24.07 21.56 -33.73
C TYR A 84 23.32 22.85 -34.09
N ILE A 85 22.05 22.70 -34.45
CA ILE A 85 21.14 23.83 -34.67
C ILE A 85 20.39 24.07 -33.36
N LEU A 86 20.42 25.31 -32.90
CA LEU A 86 19.80 25.78 -31.68
C LEU A 86 18.63 26.69 -32.02
N GLU A 87 17.46 26.44 -31.45
CA GLU A 87 16.33 27.37 -31.46
C GLU A 87 16.03 27.84 -30.03
N ILE A 88 16.08 29.14 -29.79
CA ILE A 88 15.99 29.76 -28.47
C ILE A 88 14.67 30.53 -28.35
N SER A 89 13.99 30.36 -27.23
CA SER A 89 12.90 31.21 -26.76
C SER A 89 13.28 31.89 -25.44
N ILE A 90 12.37 32.68 -24.87
CA ILE A 90 12.59 33.40 -23.60
C ILE A 90 12.97 32.43 -22.46
N SER A 91 12.45 31.20 -22.48
CA SER A 91 12.63 30.22 -21.40
C SER A 91 13.13 28.85 -21.87
N THR A 92 13.24 28.59 -23.17
CA THR A 92 13.61 27.28 -23.71
C THR A 92 14.72 27.36 -24.75
N ALA A 93 15.49 26.28 -24.87
CA ALA A 93 16.50 26.10 -25.89
C ALA A 93 16.36 24.70 -26.49
N LEU A 94 15.91 24.63 -27.74
CA LEU A 94 15.71 23.40 -28.51
C LEU A 94 16.96 23.09 -29.33
N TRP A 95 17.44 21.85 -29.23
CA TRP A 95 18.62 21.38 -29.96
C TRP A 95 18.30 20.31 -30.98
N GLN A 96 18.81 20.52 -32.20
CA GLN A 96 18.86 19.54 -33.27
C GLN A 96 20.31 19.21 -33.61
N CYS A 97 20.70 17.94 -33.45
CA CYS A 97 22.03 17.45 -33.82
C CYS A 97 21.98 16.81 -35.21
N ILE A 98 22.82 17.28 -36.13
CA ILE A 98 23.05 16.70 -37.45
C ILE A 98 24.42 16.03 -37.41
N LYS A 99 24.41 14.69 -37.52
CA LYS A 99 25.61 13.86 -37.55
C LYS A 99 26.00 13.57 -38.99
N LYS A 100 27.27 13.23 -39.22
CA LYS A 100 27.75 12.74 -40.53
C LYS A 100 26.92 11.50 -40.95
N PRO A 101 26.23 11.53 -42.11
CA PRO A 101 25.56 10.35 -42.64
C PRO A 101 26.57 9.29 -43.09
N GLU A 102 26.26 8.01 -42.89
CA GLU A 102 27.16 6.89 -43.22
C GLU A 102 27.51 6.81 -44.72
N ALA A 103 26.61 7.28 -45.59
CA ALA A 103 26.73 7.18 -47.05
C ALA A 103 27.43 8.39 -47.73
N ILE A 104 27.98 9.34 -46.96
CA ILE A 104 28.58 10.57 -47.52
C ILE A 104 30.06 10.68 -47.12
N ASP A 105 30.94 10.69 -48.12
CA ASP A 105 32.38 10.82 -47.92
C ASP A 105 32.82 12.28 -47.68
N GLN A 106 32.11 13.27 -48.22
CA GLN A 106 32.43 14.69 -48.04
C GLN A 106 31.83 15.24 -46.75
N TRP A 107 32.63 15.21 -45.68
CA TRP A 107 32.29 15.81 -44.40
C TRP A 107 33.56 16.32 -43.69
N PRO A 108 33.55 17.53 -43.10
CA PRO A 108 34.73 18.05 -42.42
C PRO A 108 35.14 17.16 -41.24
N VAL A 109 36.44 17.01 -41.02
CA VAL A 109 36.96 16.32 -39.83
C VAL A 109 36.66 17.11 -38.56
N GLY A 110 36.67 16.41 -37.42
CA GLY A 110 36.52 17.03 -36.10
C GLY A 110 37.61 18.06 -35.86
N ARG A 111 37.23 19.23 -35.35
CA ARG A 111 38.14 20.37 -35.22
C ARG A 111 37.78 21.28 -34.06
N TYR A 112 38.74 22.02 -33.53
CA TYR A 112 38.53 23.03 -32.49
C TYR A 112 39.44 24.25 -32.73
N LEU A 113 39.19 25.39 -32.07
CA LEU A 113 39.91 26.67 -32.31
C LEU A 113 39.93 27.10 -33.79
N HIS A 114 38.92 26.68 -34.54
CA HIS A 114 38.67 27.09 -35.92
C HIS A 114 37.85 28.38 -35.92
N ALA A 115 37.77 29.03 -37.07
CA ALA A 115 36.93 30.19 -37.25
C ALA A 115 35.71 29.83 -38.08
N GLY A 116 34.61 30.54 -37.84
CA GLY A 116 33.42 30.43 -38.67
C GLY A 116 32.71 31.77 -38.79
N ALA A 117 31.82 31.84 -39.78
CA ALA A 117 31.00 33.00 -40.05
C ALA A 117 29.78 32.55 -40.85
N ILE A 118 28.65 33.24 -40.69
CA ILE A 118 27.39 32.88 -41.35
C ILE A 118 26.95 33.92 -42.36
N ILE A 119 26.54 33.44 -43.53
CA ILE A 119 26.00 34.23 -44.64
C ILE A 119 24.48 34.20 -44.50
N THR A 120 23.87 35.26 -43.94
CA THR A 120 22.42 35.33 -43.62
C THR A 120 21.59 36.09 -44.66
N GLU A 121 22.21 36.84 -45.56
CA GLU A 121 21.51 37.73 -46.52
C GLU A 121 21.04 37.03 -47.80
N LEU A 122 21.06 35.69 -47.81
CA LEU A 122 20.54 34.83 -48.88
C LEU A 122 19.29 34.11 -48.36
N ASP A 123 18.42 33.64 -49.26
CA ASP A 123 17.20 32.88 -48.90
C ASP A 123 17.50 31.57 -48.11
N TRP A 124 18.77 31.16 -48.07
CA TRP A 124 19.27 29.97 -47.38
C TRP A 124 20.53 30.37 -46.58
N PRO A 125 20.53 30.31 -45.24
CA PRO A 125 21.69 30.66 -44.45
C PRO A 125 22.81 29.62 -44.65
N MET A 126 24.05 30.10 -44.78
CA MET A 126 25.20 29.23 -44.99
C MET A 126 26.30 29.50 -43.99
N LEU A 127 26.79 28.44 -43.33
CA LEU A 127 27.90 28.52 -42.38
C LEU A 127 29.21 28.27 -43.12
N VAL A 128 30.13 29.24 -43.07
CA VAL A 128 31.51 29.08 -43.53
C VAL A 128 32.37 28.71 -42.33
N ILE A 129 33.24 27.71 -42.48
CA ILE A 129 34.27 27.35 -41.49
C ILE A 129 35.64 27.30 -42.16
N SER A 130 36.68 27.70 -41.44
CA SER A 130 38.06 27.67 -41.93
C SER A 130 39.04 27.22 -40.85
N GLY A 131 39.97 26.34 -41.22
CA GLY A 131 41.11 25.94 -40.40
C GLY A 131 40.75 25.31 -39.05
N GLY A 132 41.55 25.61 -38.04
CA GLY A 132 41.51 25.02 -36.69
C GLY A 132 42.52 23.91 -36.49
N SER A 133 42.37 23.19 -35.39
CA SER A 133 43.23 22.06 -35.02
C SER A 133 42.41 20.77 -34.94
N ASN A 134 43.00 19.65 -35.35
CA ASN A 134 42.41 18.32 -35.16
C ASN A 134 42.71 17.79 -33.74
N LYS A 135 42.26 16.57 -33.41
CA LYS A 135 42.51 15.94 -32.10
C LYS A 135 43.98 15.71 -31.74
N ASN A 136 44.90 15.75 -32.71
CA ASN A 136 46.34 15.58 -32.51
C ASN A 136 47.08 16.94 -32.45
N ASP A 137 46.34 18.04 -32.39
CA ASP A 137 46.85 19.41 -32.46
C ASP A 137 47.50 19.80 -33.80
N ASP A 138 47.28 19.02 -34.86
CA ASP A 138 47.71 19.40 -36.21
C ASP A 138 46.82 20.52 -36.76
N THR A 139 47.45 21.54 -37.36
CA THR A 139 46.72 22.64 -38.01
C THR A 139 46.03 22.12 -39.28
N LEU A 140 44.71 22.24 -39.31
CA LEU A 140 43.88 21.88 -40.45
C LEU A 140 43.99 22.92 -41.56
N ASP A 141 43.87 22.44 -42.79
CA ASP A 141 44.09 23.23 -44.01
C ASP A 141 42.95 23.00 -45.00
N ASP A 142 41.76 23.36 -44.55
CA ASP A 142 40.55 23.28 -45.34
C ASP A 142 39.57 24.40 -44.95
N CYS A 143 38.71 24.74 -45.90
CA CYS A 143 37.62 25.68 -45.74
C CYS A 143 36.35 25.06 -46.32
N TRP A 144 35.22 25.22 -45.62
CA TRP A 144 33.98 24.57 -45.98
C TRP A 144 32.78 25.51 -45.85
N ILE A 145 31.77 25.32 -46.69
CA ILE A 145 30.45 25.94 -46.59
C ILE A 145 29.42 24.86 -46.28
N PHE A 146 28.61 25.07 -45.26
CA PHE A 146 27.44 24.26 -44.94
C PHE A 146 26.16 24.99 -45.30
N ASN A 147 25.31 24.34 -46.10
CA ASN A 147 23.96 24.81 -46.37
C ASN A 147 23.04 24.36 -45.23
N VAL A 148 22.58 25.30 -44.40
CA VAL A 148 21.76 25.00 -43.22
C VAL A 148 20.40 24.43 -43.59
N THR A 149 19.84 24.76 -44.76
CA THR A 149 18.54 24.24 -45.20
C THR A 149 18.63 22.85 -45.83
N ARG A 150 19.68 22.60 -46.62
CA ARG A 150 19.88 21.34 -47.36
C ARG A 150 20.70 20.31 -46.59
N HIS A 151 21.30 20.71 -45.48
CA HIS A 151 22.21 19.90 -44.66
C HIS A 151 23.38 19.29 -45.45
N SER A 152 23.97 20.08 -46.35
CA SER A 152 25.07 19.63 -47.22
C SER A 152 26.31 20.50 -47.06
N TRP A 153 27.49 19.86 -47.12
CA TRP A 153 28.80 20.51 -47.08
C TRP A 153 29.37 20.66 -48.49
N ILE A 154 30.08 21.78 -48.72
CA ILE A 154 30.85 22.06 -49.93
C ILE A 154 32.25 22.47 -49.47
N LYS A 155 33.30 21.79 -49.97
CA LYS A 155 34.69 22.17 -49.71
C LYS A 155 35.10 23.32 -50.64
N LEU A 156 35.73 24.34 -50.09
CA LEU A 156 36.29 25.46 -50.83
C LEU A 156 37.80 25.30 -51.00
N ASP A 157 38.27 25.54 -52.22
CA ASP A 157 39.69 25.52 -52.56
C ASP A 157 40.33 26.89 -52.30
N VAL A 158 40.48 27.23 -51.01
CA VAL A 158 41.12 28.48 -50.58
C VAL A 158 42.63 28.30 -50.42
N PRO A 159 43.44 29.37 -50.55
CA PRO A 159 44.87 29.27 -50.32
C PRO A 159 45.22 28.85 -48.88
N HIS A 160 46.37 28.19 -48.70
CA HIS A 160 46.92 27.83 -47.39
C HIS A 160 47.05 29.03 -46.44
N SER A 161 47.32 30.22 -46.98
CA SER A 161 47.35 31.47 -46.20
C SER A 161 45.99 31.83 -45.61
N VAL A 162 44.89 31.18 -45.98
CA VAL A 162 43.54 31.40 -45.45
C VAL A 162 43.13 30.24 -44.54
N SER A 163 43.30 29.00 -45.01
CA SER A 163 42.82 27.80 -44.33
C SER A 163 43.79 27.23 -43.30
N LYS A 164 45.10 27.24 -43.54
CA LYS A 164 46.10 26.60 -42.66
C LYS A 164 46.42 27.47 -41.45
N ARG A 165 45.46 27.66 -40.54
CA ARG A 165 45.62 28.45 -39.31
C ARG A 165 44.58 28.09 -38.25
N PHE A 166 44.91 28.34 -36.98
CA PHE A 166 44.02 28.18 -35.82
C PHE A 166 44.05 29.46 -34.95
N ILE A 167 43.06 29.64 -34.07
CA ILE A 167 42.87 30.84 -33.22
C ILE A 167 42.81 32.12 -34.08
N HIS A 168 42.13 32.05 -35.21
CA HIS A 168 41.91 33.19 -36.10
C HIS A 168 40.43 33.60 -36.08
N SER A 169 40.12 34.75 -36.66
CA SER A 169 38.74 35.22 -36.83
C SER A 169 38.34 35.13 -38.29
N LEU A 170 37.06 34.80 -38.51
CA LEU A 170 36.42 34.84 -39.81
C LEU A 170 35.28 35.85 -39.76
N SER A 171 35.03 36.55 -40.85
CA SER A 171 33.85 37.37 -41.05
C SER A 171 33.46 37.32 -42.50
N VAL A 172 32.18 37.49 -42.80
CA VAL A 172 31.69 37.53 -44.18
C VAL A 172 31.08 38.89 -44.48
N PHE A 173 31.23 39.33 -45.72
CA PHE A 173 30.64 40.55 -46.23
C PHE A 173 29.96 40.26 -47.56
N LEU A 174 28.66 40.50 -47.66
CA LEU A 174 27.91 40.30 -48.90
C LEU A 174 28.17 41.48 -49.84
N VAL A 175 28.82 41.20 -50.99
CA VAL A 175 29.01 42.22 -52.03
C VAL A 175 27.82 42.24 -52.98
N SER A 176 27.30 41.06 -53.33
CA SER A 176 26.07 40.87 -54.11
C SER A 176 25.52 39.46 -53.86
N PRO A 177 24.28 39.13 -54.28
CA PRO A 177 23.72 37.78 -54.11
C PRO A 177 24.55 36.65 -54.73
N ARG A 178 25.50 36.98 -55.63
CA ARG A 178 26.40 36.01 -56.29
C ARG A 178 27.86 36.16 -55.87
N CYS A 179 28.17 37.05 -54.93
CA CYS A 179 29.54 37.36 -54.52
C CYS A 179 29.60 37.67 -53.03
N VAL A 180 30.34 36.83 -52.29
CA VAL A 180 30.59 36.98 -50.86
C VAL A 180 32.08 37.14 -50.64
N TRP A 181 32.46 38.03 -49.76
CA TRP A 181 33.83 38.16 -49.28
C TRP A 181 33.98 37.47 -47.93
N ILE A 182 34.99 36.62 -47.81
CA ILE A 182 35.48 36.11 -46.54
C ILE A 182 36.67 36.95 -46.11
N ILE A 183 36.60 37.48 -44.90
CA ILE A 183 37.68 38.22 -44.25
C ILE A 183 38.25 37.31 -43.17
N THR A 184 39.50 36.92 -43.33
CA THR A 184 40.24 36.08 -42.37
C THR A 184 41.30 36.93 -41.70
N VAL A 185 41.32 36.97 -40.37
CA VAL A 185 42.24 37.84 -39.60
C VAL A 185 42.96 37.08 -38.50
N GLY A 186 44.28 37.26 -38.41
CA GLY A 186 45.13 36.76 -37.33
C GLY A 186 45.25 35.24 -37.32
N GLY A 187 45.63 34.68 -36.17
CA GLY A 187 45.85 33.25 -35.98
C GLY A 187 47.29 32.83 -35.91
N ALA A 188 47.49 31.53 -35.80
CA ALA A 188 48.78 30.88 -35.73
C ALA A 188 48.84 29.67 -36.67
N VAL A 189 50.06 29.32 -37.06
CA VAL A 189 50.40 28.11 -37.82
C VAL A 189 51.59 27.47 -37.13
N ASP A 190 51.51 26.20 -36.78
CA ASP A 190 52.60 25.45 -36.13
C ASP A 190 53.21 26.21 -34.92
N ASN A 191 52.35 26.73 -34.05
CA ASN A 191 52.69 27.56 -32.87
C ASN A 191 53.42 28.89 -33.14
N ARG A 192 53.39 29.39 -34.39
CA ARG A 192 53.88 30.74 -34.73
C ARG A 192 52.73 31.62 -35.16
N SER A 193 52.68 32.84 -34.63
CA SER A 193 51.69 33.83 -35.05
C SER A 193 51.83 34.14 -36.53
N VAL A 194 50.71 34.26 -37.22
CA VAL A 194 50.69 34.75 -38.60
C VAL A 194 51.10 36.21 -38.63
N THR A 195 52.06 36.53 -39.49
CA THR A 195 52.62 37.88 -39.68
C THR A 195 52.33 38.41 -41.07
N ASN A 196 52.72 39.68 -41.33
CA ASN A 196 52.51 40.34 -42.62
C ASN A 196 53.20 39.52 -43.74
N PRO A 197 52.57 39.36 -44.93
CA PRO A 197 51.34 40.01 -45.41
C PRO A 197 50.05 39.25 -45.10
N ASN A 198 50.11 38.14 -44.38
CA ASN A 198 49.00 37.20 -44.24
C ASN A 198 48.14 37.45 -42.98
N ILE A 199 48.33 38.59 -42.31
CA ILE A 199 47.59 38.96 -41.09
C ILE A 199 46.10 39.05 -41.41
N ALA A 200 45.75 39.78 -42.46
CA ALA A 200 44.40 39.87 -42.98
C ALA A 200 44.36 39.39 -44.42
N MET A 201 43.48 38.42 -44.69
CA MET A 201 43.21 37.88 -46.01
C MET A 201 41.76 38.17 -46.39
N LEU A 202 41.55 38.70 -47.59
CA LEU A 202 40.24 38.89 -48.19
C LEU A 202 40.07 37.89 -49.34
N THR A 203 39.19 36.92 -49.19
CA THR A 203 38.94 35.87 -50.17
C THR A 203 37.55 36.02 -50.76
N GLU A 204 37.48 36.12 -52.08
CA GLU A 204 36.21 36.17 -52.80
C GLU A 204 35.63 34.77 -52.98
N ILE A 205 34.33 34.62 -52.77
CA ILE A 205 33.55 33.45 -53.18
C ILE A 205 32.47 33.91 -54.16
N VAL A 206 32.42 33.28 -55.33
CA VAL A 206 31.48 33.61 -56.40
C VAL A 206 30.56 32.44 -56.68
N LEU A 207 29.28 32.72 -56.89
CA LEU A 207 28.29 31.74 -57.32
C LEU A 207 28.30 31.63 -58.85
N ASN A 208 28.79 30.50 -59.36
CA ASN A 208 28.90 30.24 -60.79
C ASN A 208 27.52 30.07 -61.46
N SER A 209 27.47 29.99 -62.79
CA SER A 209 26.21 29.84 -63.56
C SER A 209 25.45 28.54 -63.28
N LYS A 210 26.12 27.51 -62.75
CA LYS A 210 25.52 26.23 -62.34
C LYS A 210 24.92 26.27 -60.93
N GLY A 211 25.19 27.34 -60.17
CA GLY A 211 24.73 27.49 -58.78
C GLY A 211 25.70 26.93 -57.74
N ASP A 212 26.95 26.65 -58.11
CA ASP A 212 27.98 26.20 -57.17
C ASP A 212 28.87 27.37 -56.73
N TRP A 213 29.31 27.33 -55.47
CA TRP A 213 30.24 28.30 -54.91
C TRP A 213 31.68 27.95 -55.29
N THR A 214 32.38 28.92 -55.88
CA THR A 214 33.79 28.78 -56.27
C THR A 214 34.63 29.90 -55.66
N VAL A 215 35.87 29.60 -55.33
CA VAL A 215 36.82 30.58 -54.78
C VAL A 215 37.34 31.47 -55.92
N GLY A 216 37.27 32.78 -55.72
CA GLY A 216 37.82 33.81 -56.60
C GLY A 216 39.18 34.32 -56.09
N ASP A 217 39.43 35.63 -56.25
CA ASP A 217 40.70 36.22 -55.84
C ASP A 217 40.87 36.20 -54.30
N THR A 218 42.10 36.01 -53.85
CA THR A 218 42.49 36.16 -52.44
C THR A 218 43.57 37.23 -52.29
N LEU A 219 43.31 38.26 -51.49
CA LEU A 219 44.23 39.36 -51.24
C LEU A 219 44.77 39.35 -49.82
N GLY A 220 46.09 39.50 -49.69
CA GLY A 220 46.75 39.77 -48.41
C GLY A 220 46.78 41.26 -48.06
N THR A 221 47.28 41.56 -46.87
CA THR A 221 47.30 42.90 -46.26
C THR A 221 48.00 43.95 -47.12
N ASN A 222 49.07 43.57 -47.83
CA ASN A 222 49.84 44.50 -48.67
C ASN A 222 49.14 44.86 -50.00
N PHE A 223 48.17 44.05 -50.44
CA PHE A 223 47.50 44.23 -51.73
C PHE A 223 46.14 44.94 -51.63
N MET A 224 45.64 45.20 -50.41
CA MET A 224 44.37 45.91 -50.21
C MET A 224 44.38 47.36 -50.73
N ASN A 225 45.56 47.97 -50.91
CA ASN A 225 45.70 49.33 -51.44
C ASN A 225 45.86 49.41 -52.98
N ASN A 226 45.77 48.28 -53.70
CA ASN A 226 45.95 48.26 -55.16
C ASN A 226 44.79 48.96 -55.90
N GLU A 227 45.10 50.03 -56.66
CA GLU A 227 44.15 50.83 -57.45
C GLU A 227 43.41 50.03 -58.53
N GLU A 228 44.04 49.02 -59.13
CA GLU A 228 43.39 48.17 -60.13
C GLU A 228 42.26 47.35 -59.51
N TYR A 229 42.49 46.85 -58.29
CA TYR A 229 41.50 46.12 -57.53
C TYR A 229 40.36 47.04 -57.06
N LYS A 230 40.67 48.24 -56.55
CA LYS A 230 39.64 49.25 -56.21
C LYS A 230 38.73 49.53 -57.40
N LYS A 231 39.28 49.71 -58.61
CA LYS A 231 38.50 49.91 -59.84
C LYS A 231 37.64 48.70 -60.21
N LYS A 232 38.19 47.48 -60.13
CA LYS A 232 37.43 46.23 -60.37
C LYS A 232 36.20 46.13 -59.47
N TYR A 233 36.36 46.43 -58.18
CA TYR A 233 35.27 46.32 -57.22
C TYR A 233 34.30 47.49 -57.24
N GLN A 234 34.74 48.72 -57.52
CA GLN A 234 33.83 49.82 -57.80
C GLN A 234 32.86 49.48 -58.95
N ARG A 235 33.36 48.85 -60.03
CA ARG A 235 32.50 48.37 -61.13
C ARG A 235 31.52 47.29 -60.67
N ARG A 236 32.00 46.28 -59.92
CA ARG A 236 31.14 45.19 -59.41
C ARG A 236 30.09 45.67 -58.40
N LEU A 237 30.44 46.61 -57.51
CA LEU A 237 29.51 47.28 -56.61
C LEU A 237 28.44 48.05 -57.39
N GLN A 238 28.80 48.79 -58.45
CA GLN A 238 27.83 49.46 -59.29
C GLN A 238 26.89 48.49 -60.02
N THR A 239 27.42 47.39 -60.59
CA THR A 239 26.61 46.35 -61.24
C THR A 239 25.73 45.60 -60.24
N GLY A 240 26.27 45.22 -59.09
CA GLY A 240 25.55 44.54 -58.01
C GLY A 240 24.46 45.42 -57.41
N ARG A 241 24.73 46.72 -57.21
CA ARG A 241 23.74 47.69 -56.72
C ARG A 241 22.61 47.90 -57.73
N ARG A 242 22.91 47.90 -59.04
CA ARG A 242 21.89 47.91 -60.10
C ARG A 242 21.01 46.67 -60.06
N ILE A 243 21.59 45.47 -60.03
CA ILE A 243 20.84 44.20 -59.94
C ILE A 243 19.99 44.14 -58.66
N TRP A 244 20.56 44.57 -57.53
CA TRP A 244 19.88 44.61 -56.24
C TRP A 244 18.69 45.59 -56.23
N LEU A 245 18.84 46.77 -56.87
CA LEU A 245 17.78 47.76 -57.02
C LEU A 245 16.71 47.36 -58.05
N GLU A 246 17.09 46.75 -59.19
CA GLU A 246 16.18 46.44 -60.29
C GLU A 246 15.41 45.12 -60.11
N GLU A 247 16.10 44.04 -59.72
CA GLU A 247 15.51 42.70 -59.63
C GLU A 247 15.06 42.37 -58.21
N TYR A 248 15.91 42.66 -57.21
CA TYR A 248 15.68 42.22 -55.83
C TYR A 248 14.64 43.08 -55.09
N GLN A 249 14.69 44.42 -55.22
CA GLN A 249 13.67 45.29 -54.62
C GLN A 249 12.29 45.15 -55.26
N LYS A 250 12.18 44.86 -56.57
CA LYS A 250 10.88 44.64 -57.25
C LYS A 250 10.21 43.36 -56.77
N LEU A 251 10.96 42.26 -56.66
CA LEU A 251 10.46 40.97 -56.18
C LEU A 251 10.02 41.06 -54.70
N ARG A 252 10.81 41.77 -53.87
CA ARG A 252 10.46 41.99 -52.46
C ARG A 252 9.24 42.89 -52.29
N LYS A 253 9.11 43.99 -53.03
CA LYS A 253 7.92 44.87 -52.92
C LYS A 253 6.62 44.16 -53.30
N ARG A 254 6.63 43.31 -54.32
CA ARG A 254 5.45 42.53 -54.73
C ARG A 254 5.06 41.49 -53.66
N ASN A 255 6.04 40.74 -53.16
CA ASN A 255 5.81 39.75 -52.12
C ASN A 255 5.46 40.40 -50.77
N ILE A 256 6.03 41.56 -50.44
CA ILE A 256 5.69 42.31 -49.22
C ILE A 256 4.24 42.76 -49.25
N ILE A 257 3.72 43.27 -50.37
CA ILE A 257 2.31 43.69 -50.47
C ILE A 257 1.37 42.49 -50.29
N ASP A 258 1.64 41.36 -50.93
CA ASP A 258 0.84 40.13 -50.75
C ASP A 258 0.93 39.59 -49.32
N ILE A 259 2.13 39.62 -48.71
CA ILE A 259 2.35 39.20 -47.33
C ILE A 259 1.65 40.16 -46.37
N GLU A 260 1.72 41.48 -46.57
CA GLU A 260 1.06 42.48 -45.76
C GLU A 260 -0.45 42.33 -45.81
N GLN A 261 -1.03 42.09 -47.00
CA GLN A 261 -2.46 41.83 -47.15
C GLN A 261 -2.88 40.52 -46.45
N THR A 262 -2.07 39.47 -46.59
CA THR A 262 -2.31 38.18 -45.92
C THR A 262 -2.19 38.32 -44.40
N ILE A 263 -1.18 39.03 -43.91
CA ILE A 263 -1.00 39.34 -42.48
C ILE A 263 -2.18 40.16 -41.97
N GLN A 264 -2.64 41.18 -42.69
CA GLN A 264 -3.81 41.96 -42.29
C GLN A 264 -5.08 41.11 -42.22
N ALA A 265 -5.29 40.21 -43.18
CA ALA A 265 -6.42 39.29 -43.18
C ALA A 265 -6.35 38.30 -41.99
N LEU A 266 -5.16 37.73 -41.73
CA LEU A 266 -4.93 36.83 -40.61
C LEU A 266 -5.05 37.54 -39.26
N MET A 267 -4.51 38.76 -39.11
CA MET A 267 -4.65 39.57 -37.90
C MET A 267 -6.12 39.88 -37.62
N LYS A 268 -6.90 40.27 -38.65
CA LYS A 268 -8.33 40.54 -38.50
C LYS A 268 -9.13 39.27 -38.16
N SER A 269 -8.70 38.11 -38.65
CA SER A 269 -9.28 36.82 -38.28
C SER A 269 -8.96 36.45 -36.83
N LEU A 270 -7.70 36.62 -36.42
CA LEU A 270 -7.23 36.34 -35.07
C LEU A 270 -7.85 37.29 -34.04
N GLU A 271 -8.03 38.57 -34.37
CA GLU A 271 -8.76 39.53 -33.53
C GLU A 271 -10.21 39.10 -33.31
N ARG A 272 -10.90 38.62 -34.36
CA ARG A 272 -12.28 38.10 -34.24
C ARG A 272 -12.33 36.87 -33.34
N GLU A 273 -11.42 35.92 -33.53
CA GLU A 273 -11.32 34.73 -32.68
C GLU A 273 -10.97 35.11 -31.23
N THR A 274 -10.08 36.06 -31.02
CA THR A 274 -9.70 36.54 -29.68
C THR A 274 -10.89 37.20 -28.97
N VAL A 275 -11.72 37.97 -29.68
CA VAL A 275 -12.94 38.57 -29.14
C VAL A 275 -13.99 37.49 -28.80
N ILE A 276 -14.15 36.48 -29.65
CA ILE A 276 -15.05 35.35 -29.39
C ILE A 276 -14.57 34.57 -28.17
N PHE A 277 -13.29 34.20 -28.13
CA PHE A 277 -12.67 33.49 -27.02
C PHE A 277 -12.76 34.29 -25.70
N SER A 278 -12.53 35.61 -25.75
CA SER A 278 -12.67 36.49 -24.58
C SER A 278 -14.10 36.53 -24.05
N ARG A 279 -15.10 36.57 -24.95
CA ARG A 279 -16.53 36.51 -24.56
C ARG A 279 -16.90 35.15 -23.97
N GLU A 280 -16.40 34.05 -24.53
CA GLU A 280 -16.61 32.70 -23.99
C GLU A 280 -15.97 32.54 -22.62
N MET A 281 -14.76 33.07 -22.43
CA MET A 281 -14.09 33.09 -21.13
C MET A 281 -14.87 33.91 -20.10
N GLU A 282 -15.33 35.11 -20.46
CA GLU A 282 -16.13 35.95 -19.56
C GLU A 282 -17.47 35.28 -19.20
N GLN A 283 -18.09 34.56 -20.14
CA GLN A 283 -19.29 33.77 -19.87
C GLN A 283 -19.02 32.59 -18.94
N LYS A 284 -17.92 31.86 -19.16
CA LYS A 284 -17.49 30.77 -18.26
C LYS A 284 -17.16 31.29 -16.86
N GLU A 285 -16.49 32.43 -16.74
CA GLU A 285 -16.22 33.07 -15.45
C GLU A 285 -17.51 33.48 -14.73
N LYS A 286 -18.52 33.99 -15.45
CA LYS A 286 -19.84 34.30 -14.88
C LYS A 286 -20.57 33.03 -14.41
N GLU A 287 -20.54 31.96 -15.20
CA GLU A 287 -21.12 30.66 -14.83
C GLU A 287 -20.42 30.04 -13.62
N GLU A 288 -19.10 30.12 -13.56
CA GLU A 288 -18.29 29.65 -12.44
C GLU A 288 -18.57 30.48 -11.18
N ALA A 289 -18.65 31.80 -11.29
CA ALA A 289 -19.05 32.67 -10.19
C ALA A 289 -20.47 32.37 -9.68
N GLU A 290 -21.42 32.01 -10.56
CA GLU A 290 -22.76 31.61 -10.15
C GLU A 290 -22.76 30.23 -9.46
N LYS A 291 -21.97 29.27 -9.97
CA LYS A 291 -21.76 27.97 -9.32
C LYS A 291 -21.14 28.16 -7.94
N ASP A 292 -20.15 29.02 -7.79
CA ASP A 292 -19.53 29.36 -6.51
C ASP A 292 -20.52 30.01 -5.54
N ARG A 293 -21.38 30.91 -6.02
CA ARG A 293 -22.48 31.47 -5.21
C ARG A 293 -23.45 30.38 -4.75
N LYS A 294 -23.80 29.43 -5.63
CA LYS A 294 -24.64 28.27 -5.27
C LYS A 294 -23.94 27.39 -4.25
N ILE A 295 -22.67 27.05 -4.43
CA ILE A 295 -21.86 26.27 -3.50
C ILE A 295 -21.80 26.96 -2.13
N ARG A 296 -21.59 28.28 -2.08
CA ARG A 296 -21.61 29.06 -0.83
C ARG A 296 -22.98 28.97 -0.13
N ARG A 297 -24.08 29.09 -0.87
CA ARG A 297 -25.44 28.91 -0.30
C ARG A 297 -25.68 27.49 0.21
N TYR A 298 -25.20 26.47 -0.52
CA TYR A 298 -25.28 25.07 -0.06
C TYR A 298 -24.44 24.84 1.20
N ARG A 299 -23.21 25.37 1.26
CA ARG A 299 -22.35 25.29 2.44
C ARG A 299 -22.99 25.97 3.65
N HIS A 300 -23.59 27.15 3.47
CA HIS A 300 -24.30 27.83 4.56
C HIS A 300 -25.47 27.00 5.08
N ARG A 301 -26.33 26.46 4.18
CA ARG A 301 -27.43 25.59 4.58
C ARG A 301 -26.97 24.31 5.27
N LEU A 302 -25.84 23.74 4.82
CA LEU A 302 -25.25 22.56 5.45
C LEU A 302 -24.74 22.89 6.85
N GLN A 303 -24.06 24.03 7.02
CA GLN A 303 -23.63 24.52 8.34
C GLN A 303 -24.79 24.81 9.27
N GLU A 304 -25.89 25.40 8.79
CA GLU A 304 -27.10 25.60 9.59
C GLU A 304 -27.71 24.27 10.01
N LYS A 305 -27.83 23.30 9.09
CA LYS A 305 -28.32 21.95 9.42
C LYS A 305 -27.39 21.21 10.37
N ASP A 306 -26.07 21.32 10.22
CA ASP A 306 -25.12 20.74 11.16
C ASP A 306 -25.24 21.36 12.54
N ARG A 307 -25.48 22.69 12.62
CA ARG A 307 -25.75 23.38 13.88
C ARG A 307 -27.05 22.89 14.51
N GLU A 308 -28.13 22.77 13.73
CA GLU A 308 -29.41 22.21 14.19
C GLU A 308 -29.24 20.77 14.69
N HIS A 309 -28.58 19.90 13.92
CA HIS A 309 -28.26 18.54 14.33
C HIS A 309 -27.41 18.51 15.60
N GLN A 310 -26.46 19.42 15.75
CA GLN A 310 -25.61 19.50 16.93
C GLN A 310 -26.38 19.94 18.17
N VAL A 311 -27.34 20.86 18.04
CA VAL A 311 -28.27 21.18 19.14
C VAL A 311 -29.11 19.96 19.50
N VAL A 312 -29.70 19.28 18.52
CA VAL A 312 -30.48 18.04 18.75
C VAL A 312 -29.62 16.95 19.38
N LEU A 313 -28.36 16.80 18.95
CA LEU A 313 -27.42 15.84 19.52
C LEU A 313 -27.09 16.20 20.97
N GLN A 314 -26.89 17.48 21.27
CA GLN A 314 -26.64 17.96 22.63
C GLN A 314 -27.84 17.70 23.55
N GLU A 315 -29.06 17.95 23.07
CA GLU A 315 -30.29 17.60 23.79
C GLU A 315 -30.40 16.08 24.01
N LYS A 316 -30.15 15.27 22.98
CA LYS A 316 -30.14 13.79 23.10
C LYS A 316 -29.07 13.29 24.06
N VAL A 317 -27.88 13.89 24.06
CA VAL A 317 -26.81 13.58 25.01
C VAL A 317 -27.22 13.98 26.43
N ARG A 318 -27.94 15.09 26.60
CA ARG A 318 -28.47 15.52 27.90
C ARG A 318 -29.53 14.53 28.41
N ASP A 319 -30.44 14.09 27.55
CA ASP A 319 -31.44 13.07 27.84
C ASP A 319 -30.81 11.72 28.14
N LEU A 320 -29.81 11.30 27.36
CA LEU A 320 -29.06 10.06 27.60
C LEU A 320 -28.31 10.13 28.93
N ARG A 321 -27.71 11.27 29.28
CA ARG A 321 -27.07 11.47 30.59
C ARG A 321 -28.09 11.45 31.73
N GLN A 322 -29.30 11.96 31.52
CA GLN A 322 -30.37 11.86 32.50
C GLN A 322 -30.85 10.42 32.67
N LYS A 323 -31.10 9.70 31.57
CA LYS A 323 -31.43 8.28 31.58
C LYS A 323 -30.31 7.42 32.16
N ASP A 324 -29.05 7.76 31.93
CA ASP A 324 -27.90 7.06 32.55
C ASP A 324 -27.86 7.31 34.06
N ARG A 325 -28.20 8.51 34.53
CA ARG A 325 -28.36 8.78 35.98
C ARG A 325 -29.52 7.99 36.57
N GLU A 326 -30.69 7.98 35.92
CA GLU A 326 -31.86 7.20 36.33
C GLU A 326 -31.56 5.70 36.31
N LEU A 327 -30.85 5.21 35.29
CA LEU A 327 -30.40 3.83 35.20
C LEU A 327 -29.39 3.49 36.28
N ARG A 328 -28.42 4.36 36.59
CA ARG A 328 -27.49 4.16 37.71
C ARG A 328 -28.23 4.13 39.04
N GLN A 329 -29.18 5.02 39.27
CA GLN A 329 -30.01 5.00 40.47
C GLN A 329 -30.87 3.74 40.55
N SER A 330 -31.44 3.28 39.43
CA SER A 330 -32.19 2.02 39.33
C SER A 330 -31.28 0.81 39.53
N GLN A 331 -30.09 0.80 38.95
CA GLN A 331 -29.08 -0.25 39.12
C GLN A 331 -28.56 -0.29 40.55
N GLU A 332 -28.39 0.86 41.20
CA GLU A 332 -27.96 0.96 42.59
C GLU A 332 -29.10 0.58 43.55
N ALA A 333 -30.35 0.89 43.21
CA ALA A 333 -31.54 0.39 43.89
C ALA A 333 -31.70 -1.13 43.72
N VAL A 334 -31.47 -1.66 42.52
CA VAL A 334 -31.43 -3.11 42.25
C VAL A 334 -30.24 -3.76 42.94
N ARG A 335 -29.10 -3.08 43.06
CA ARG A 335 -27.92 -3.57 43.78
C ARG A 335 -28.17 -3.61 45.28
N ARG A 336 -28.83 -2.59 45.84
CA ARG A 336 -29.32 -2.56 47.23
C ARG A 336 -30.40 -3.62 47.46
N TYR A 337 -31.32 -3.82 46.52
CA TYR A 337 -32.34 -4.87 46.57
C TYR A 337 -31.73 -6.27 46.46
N LYS A 338 -30.70 -6.45 45.62
CA LYS A 338 -29.93 -7.69 45.52
C LYS A 338 -29.07 -7.93 46.76
N GLN A 339 -28.45 -6.90 47.35
CA GLN A 339 -27.74 -6.98 48.64
C GLN A 339 -28.68 -7.20 49.82
N ALA A 340 -29.94 -6.80 49.72
CA ALA A 340 -30.98 -7.15 50.69
C ALA A 340 -31.53 -8.58 50.49
N LEU A 341 -31.33 -9.18 49.30
CA LEU A 341 -31.67 -10.57 48.99
C LEU A 341 -30.51 -11.57 49.18
N THR A 342 -29.29 -11.11 49.49
CA THR A 342 -28.18 -11.99 49.88
C THR A 342 -28.33 -12.43 51.32
N ASP A 343 -29.44 -13.11 51.61
CA ASP A 343 -29.41 -14.14 52.64
C ASP A 343 -28.96 -15.40 51.90
N ASP A 344 -27.64 -15.65 51.90
CA ASP A 344 -27.07 -16.88 51.35
C ASP A 344 -27.50 -18.05 52.24
N HIS A 345 -28.79 -18.40 52.22
CA HIS A 345 -29.44 -19.41 53.06
C HIS A 345 -28.81 -20.81 52.93
N TRP A 346 -27.99 -21.02 51.91
CA TRP A 346 -27.22 -22.24 51.69
C TRP A 346 -25.85 -22.24 52.41
N VAL A 347 -25.39 -21.11 52.94
CA VAL A 347 -24.11 -21.00 53.63
C VAL A 347 -24.23 -21.59 55.01
N ILE A 348 -23.40 -22.58 55.28
CA ILE A 348 -23.33 -23.28 56.56
C ILE A 348 -22.07 -22.83 57.29
N ASN A 349 -22.15 -22.66 58.62
CA ASN A 349 -20.95 -22.48 59.42
C ASN A 349 -20.19 -23.81 59.51
N LYS A 350 -18.89 -23.78 59.21
CA LYS A 350 -18.02 -24.96 59.22
C LYS A 350 -18.05 -25.71 60.56
N ASP A 351 -18.21 -24.99 61.67
CA ASP A 351 -18.23 -25.58 63.01
C ASP A 351 -19.49 -26.44 63.27
N GLU A 352 -20.53 -26.30 62.43
CA GLU A 352 -21.74 -27.15 62.49
C GLU A 352 -21.54 -28.52 61.83
N VAL A 353 -20.40 -28.76 61.17
CA VAL A 353 -20.12 -29.97 60.40
C VAL A 353 -19.02 -30.78 61.07
N THR A 354 -19.38 -31.95 61.60
CA THR A 354 -18.42 -32.90 62.18
C THR A 354 -18.06 -33.98 61.16
N LEU A 355 -16.81 -34.03 60.72
CA LEU A 355 -16.32 -35.09 59.83
C LEU A 355 -16.07 -36.39 60.60
N THR A 356 -16.56 -37.51 60.07
CA THR A 356 -16.25 -38.84 60.61
C THR A 356 -15.00 -39.43 59.97
N LYS A 357 -14.53 -40.58 60.46
CA LYS A 357 -13.42 -41.33 59.86
C LYS A 357 -13.83 -42.14 58.61
N GLU A 358 -15.13 -42.25 58.33
CA GLU A 358 -15.66 -43.05 57.23
C GLU A 358 -15.48 -42.30 55.88
N LYS A 359 -14.49 -42.72 55.10
CA LYS A 359 -14.21 -42.16 53.78
C LYS A 359 -15.04 -42.88 52.71
N LEU A 360 -15.81 -42.12 51.94
CA LEU A 360 -16.65 -42.62 50.84
C LEU A 360 -15.89 -42.65 49.51
N GLY A 361 -14.98 -41.71 49.29
CA GLY A 361 -14.22 -41.60 48.05
C GLY A 361 -13.09 -40.58 48.10
N SER A 362 -12.16 -40.71 47.15
CA SER A 362 -11.07 -39.76 46.93
C SER A 362 -10.96 -39.51 45.44
N GLY A 363 -11.03 -38.25 45.03
CA GLY A 363 -10.78 -37.84 43.65
C GLY A 363 -9.62 -36.85 43.54
N SER A 364 -9.31 -36.46 42.31
CA SER A 364 -8.26 -35.49 42.00
C SER A 364 -8.53 -34.09 42.58
N TYR A 365 -9.80 -33.77 42.87
CA TYR A 365 -10.24 -32.43 43.27
C TYR A 365 -10.81 -32.36 44.70
N ALA A 366 -11.20 -33.50 45.28
CA ALA A 366 -11.86 -33.54 46.57
C ALA A 366 -11.74 -34.89 47.27
N VAL A 367 -11.92 -34.88 48.59
CA VAL A 367 -12.17 -36.08 49.40
C VAL A 367 -13.62 -36.06 49.86
N VAL A 368 -14.32 -37.19 49.72
CA VAL A 368 -15.69 -37.34 50.18
C VAL A 368 -15.70 -38.25 51.42
N THR A 369 -16.29 -37.75 52.50
CA THR A 369 -16.35 -38.40 53.81
C THR A 369 -17.77 -38.30 54.35
N VAL A 370 -18.20 -39.27 55.15
CA VAL A 370 -19.43 -39.13 55.92
C VAL A 370 -19.21 -38.07 56.99
N GLY A 371 -20.14 -37.14 57.11
CA GLY A 371 -20.18 -36.14 58.17
C GLY A 371 -21.51 -36.15 58.91
N ILE A 372 -21.55 -35.44 60.02
CA ILE A 372 -22.75 -35.16 60.80
C ILE A 372 -23.00 -33.65 60.73
N PHE A 373 -24.17 -33.26 60.23
CA PHE A 373 -24.62 -31.87 60.20
C PHE A 373 -25.99 -31.77 60.87
N ARG A 374 -26.09 -31.01 61.96
CA ARG A 374 -27.32 -30.84 62.77
C ARG A 374 -28.02 -32.17 63.10
N GLY A 375 -27.23 -33.21 63.42
CA GLY A 375 -27.72 -34.55 63.74
C GLY A 375 -28.00 -35.47 62.54
N LEU A 376 -27.95 -34.97 61.30
CA LEU A 376 -28.14 -35.76 60.08
C LEU A 376 -26.80 -36.28 59.56
N ARG A 377 -26.75 -37.56 59.15
CA ARG A 377 -25.62 -38.08 58.37
C ARG A 377 -25.67 -37.54 56.95
N VAL A 378 -24.58 -36.95 56.49
CA VAL A 378 -24.45 -36.29 55.19
C VAL A 378 -23.18 -36.74 54.47
N ALA A 379 -23.15 -36.63 53.15
CA ALA A 379 -21.92 -36.72 52.39
C ALA A 379 -21.25 -35.34 52.38
N VAL A 380 -19.99 -35.27 52.83
CA VAL A 380 -19.22 -34.03 52.87
C VAL A 380 -18.06 -34.14 51.90
N LYS A 381 -18.12 -33.32 50.84
CA LYS A 381 -17.07 -33.20 49.83
C LYS A 381 -16.15 -32.04 50.22
N SER A 382 -14.94 -32.38 50.64
CA SER A 382 -13.88 -31.43 51.02
C SER A 382 -13.00 -31.15 49.81
N LEU A 383 -13.03 -29.92 49.30
CA LEU A 383 -12.19 -29.51 48.17
C LEU A 383 -10.72 -29.37 48.60
N HIS A 384 -9.77 -29.78 47.75
CA HIS A 384 -8.34 -29.63 48.05
C HIS A 384 -7.92 -28.15 48.07
N LYS A 385 -7.03 -27.76 49.01
CA LYS A 385 -6.62 -26.36 49.27
C LYS A 385 -6.02 -25.61 48.05
N ILE A 386 -5.57 -26.33 47.03
CA ILE A 386 -4.85 -25.80 45.85
C ILE A 386 -5.77 -25.01 44.88
N ILE A 387 -7.09 -25.00 45.10
CA ILE A 387 -8.07 -24.42 44.15
C ILE A 387 -8.53 -22.98 44.54
N ILE A 388 -8.01 -22.39 45.62
CA ILE A 388 -8.58 -21.15 46.18
C ILE A 388 -7.89 -19.90 45.60
N SER A 389 -8.49 -19.32 44.55
CA SER A 389 -8.28 -17.93 44.11
C SER A 389 -9.60 -17.15 44.25
N ASP A 390 -9.55 -15.82 44.34
CA ASP A 390 -10.77 -14.98 44.44
C ASP A 390 -11.73 -15.22 43.25
N TYR A 391 -11.18 -15.50 42.07
CA TYR A 391 -11.93 -15.90 40.88
C TYR A 391 -12.69 -17.22 41.08
N ASN A 392 -12.02 -18.22 41.66
CA ASN A 392 -12.60 -19.54 41.92
C ASN A 392 -13.68 -19.49 43.03
N LEU A 393 -13.54 -18.60 44.01
CA LEU A 393 -14.55 -18.39 45.06
C LEU A 393 -15.84 -17.75 44.51
N ALA A 394 -15.74 -16.85 43.53
CA ALA A 394 -16.90 -16.25 42.87
C ALA A 394 -17.66 -17.28 42.02
N LEU A 395 -16.94 -18.13 41.28
CA LEU A 395 -17.53 -19.25 40.53
C LEU A 395 -18.20 -20.26 41.47
N PHE A 396 -17.51 -20.66 42.54
CA PHE A 396 -18.05 -21.54 43.57
C PHE A 396 -19.35 -21.00 44.17
N SER A 397 -19.37 -19.71 44.54
CA SER A 397 -20.56 -19.08 45.15
C SER A 397 -21.74 -19.05 44.17
N ARG A 398 -21.48 -18.80 42.88
CA ARG A 398 -22.51 -18.86 41.83
C ARG A 398 -23.09 -20.26 41.70
N GLU A 399 -22.23 -21.27 41.70
CA GLU A 399 -22.63 -22.67 41.56
C GLU A 399 -23.45 -23.17 42.75
N MET A 400 -23.01 -22.88 43.98
CA MET A 400 -23.76 -23.26 45.18
C MET A 400 -25.11 -22.55 45.25
N SER A 401 -25.20 -21.31 44.78
CA SER A 401 -26.48 -20.59 44.65
C SER A 401 -27.42 -21.24 43.64
N ILE A 402 -26.91 -21.83 42.55
CA ILE A 402 -27.73 -22.59 41.59
C ILE A 402 -28.14 -23.93 42.22
N ALA A 403 -27.19 -24.65 42.82
CA ALA A 403 -27.45 -25.94 43.48
C ALA A 403 -28.49 -25.82 44.60
N SER A 404 -28.52 -24.70 45.34
CA SER A 404 -29.51 -24.45 46.40
C SER A 404 -30.95 -24.29 45.89
N GLN A 405 -31.13 -23.97 44.61
CA GLN A 405 -32.44 -23.80 43.97
C GLN A 405 -32.94 -25.08 43.30
N VAL A 406 -32.09 -26.10 43.13
CA VAL A 406 -32.43 -27.36 42.49
C VAL A 406 -33.04 -28.32 43.50
N ARG A 407 -34.28 -28.75 43.25
CA ARG A 407 -35.02 -29.71 44.08
C ARG A 407 -35.76 -30.72 43.21
N HIS A 408 -35.29 -31.96 43.18
CA HIS A 408 -35.88 -33.04 42.41
C HIS A 408 -35.54 -34.40 43.03
N PRO A 409 -36.47 -35.39 43.07
CA PRO A 409 -36.23 -36.68 43.70
C PRO A 409 -35.08 -37.48 43.08
N ASN A 410 -34.82 -37.33 41.78
CA ASN A 410 -33.73 -38.02 41.08
C ASN A 410 -32.43 -37.20 40.96
N LEU A 411 -32.29 -36.15 41.76
CA LEU A 411 -31.07 -35.36 41.89
C LEU A 411 -30.61 -35.43 43.35
N VAL A 412 -29.32 -35.67 43.58
CA VAL A 412 -28.76 -35.75 44.93
C VAL A 412 -28.91 -34.41 45.64
N GLN A 413 -29.75 -34.37 46.67
CA GLN A 413 -30.14 -33.14 47.34
C GLN A 413 -28.93 -32.41 47.94
N PHE A 414 -28.66 -31.22 47.41
CA PHE A 414 -27.75 -30.27 48.02
C PHE A 414 -28.33 -29.71 49.33
N ILE A 415 -27.51 -29.68 50.37
CA ILE A 415 -27.90 -29.23 51.73
C ILE A 415 -27.32 -27.84 52.00
N GLY A 416 -26.07 -27.61 51.61
CA GLY A 416 -25.39 -26.33 51.78
C GLY A 416 -23.89 -26.43 51.59
N ALA A 417 -23.19 -25.30 51.76
CA ALA A 417 -21.75 -25.23 51.60
C ALA A 417 -21.09 -24.19 52.50
N THR A 418 -19.79 -24.35 52.76
CA THR A 418 -19.00 -23.38 53.53
C THR A 418 -18.23 -22.44 52.60
N LYS A 419 -18.13 -21.15 52.94
CA LYS A 419 -17.46 -20.12 52.11
C LYS A 419 -15.98 -19.87 52.45
N VAL A 420 -15.57 -20.08 53.70
CA VAL A 420 -14.28 -19.57 54.22
C VAL A 420 -13.29 -20.70 54.55
N GLY A 421 -12.02 -20.50 54.18
CA GLY A 421 -10.87 -21.33 54.55
C GLY A 421 -10.71 -22.62 53.74
N SER A 422 -11.70 -23.52 53.80
CA SER A 422 -11.69 -24.80 53.05
C SER A 422 -13.13 -25.17 52.68
N PRO A 423 -13.57 -24.92 51.44
CA PRO A 423 -14.95 -25.12 51.05
C PRO A 423 -15.37 -26.58 51.20
N LEU A 424 -16.44 -26.79 51.95
CA LEU A 424 -17.14 -28.06 52.10
C LEU A 424 -18.46 -27.96 51.35
N ILE A 425 -18.79 -28.99 50.59
CA ILE A 425 -20.11 -29.13 49.95
C ILE A 425 -20.82 -30.29 50.65
N LEU A 426 -22.02 -30.02 51.16
CA LEU A 426 -22.84 -31.00 51.87
C LEU A 426 -24.01 -31.43 50.99
N THR A 427 -24.17 -32.74 50.85
CA THR A 427 -25.31 -33.35 50.16
C THR A 427 -25.92 -34.47 50.99
N GLU A 428 -27.10 -34.95 50.59
CA GLU A 428 -27.63 -36.19 51.14
C GLU A 428 -26.64 -37.36 50.96
N LEU A 429 -26.66 -38.28 51.92
CA LEU A 429 -25.81 -39.47 51.90
C LEU A 429 -26.50 -40.59 51.09
N MET A 430 -25.80 -41.11 50.09
CA MET A 430 -26.22 -42.24 49.27
C MET A 430 -25.43 -43.50 49.63
N SER A 431 -25.97 -44.69 49.36
CA SER A 431 -25.39 -45.95 49.84
C SER A 431 -24.23 -46.46 48.98
N THR A 432 -24.28 -46.24 47.67
CA THR A 432 -23.27 -46.73 46.70
C THR A 432 -23.34 -45.90 45.41
N SER A 433 -22.39 -46.09 44.49
CA SER A 433 -22.47 -45.56 43.12
C SER A 433 -22.85 -46.66 42.13
N LEU A 434 -23.45 -46.28 41.01
CA LEU A 434 -23.77 -47.20 39.92
C LEU A 434 -22.51 -47.89 39.40
N ASN A 435 -21.41 -47.15 39.24
CA ASN A 435 -20.11 -47.72 38.87
C ASN A 435 -19.70 -48.87 39.81
N HIS A 436 -19.83 -48.68 41.12
CA HIS A 436 -19.48 -49.72 42.09
C HIS A 436 -20.42 -50.93 42.01
N GLU A 437 -21.72 -50.74 41.78
CA GLU A 437 -22.65 -51.85 41.58
C GLU A 437 -22.38 -52.63 40.28
N LEU A 438 -22.10 -51.94 39.17
CA LEU A 438 -21.77 -52.56 37.88
C LEU A 438 -20.49 -53.40 37.96
N CYS A 439 -19.53 -53.04 38.82
CA CYS A 439 -18.34 -53.86 39.07
C CYS A 439 -18.62 -55.15 39.86
N ARG A 440 -19.69 -55.18 40.68
CA ARG A 440 -19.97 -56.28 41.61
C ARG A 440 -20.96 -57.29 41.07
N LYS A 441 -21.97 -56.82 40.33
CA LYS A 441 -23.06 -57.66 39.83
C LYS A 441 -23.61 -57.12 38.52
N ARG A 442 -24.20 -58.02 37.73
CA ARG A 442 -25.05 -57.59 36.60
C ARG A 442 -26.39 -57.11 37.13
N LEU A 443 -26.81 -55.95 36.66
CA LEU A 443 -28.15 -55.43 36.91
C LEU A 443 -29.16 -56.19 36.05
N THR A 444 -30.36 -56.44 36.57
CA THR A 444 -31.46 -56.97 35.75
C THR A 444 -31.98 -55.91 34.80
N ASN A 445 -32.65 -56.31 33.71
CA ASN A 445 -33.27 -55.35 32.79
C ASN A 445 -34.25 -54.40 33.51
N GLN A 446 -34.94 -54.89 34.55
CA GLN A 446 -35.85 -54.09 35.36
C GLN A 446 -35.10 -53.02 36.17
N GLN A 447 -33.96 -53.38 36.75
CA GLN A 447 -33.08 -52.44 37.45
C GLN A 447 -32.51 -51.40 36.49
N ILE A 448 -32.02 -51.83 35.34
CA ILE A 448 -31.47 -50.94 34.31
C ILE A 448 -32.54 -49.94 33.87
N LEU A 449 -33.77 -50.39 33.56
CA LEU A 449 -34.84 -49.50 33.13
C LEU A 449 -35.22 -48.49 34.21
N SER A 450 -35.34 -48.93 35.46
CA SER A 450 -35.68 -48.04 36.57
C SER A 450 -34.60 -46.97 36.79
N ILE A 451 -33.33 -47.37 36.82
CA ILE A 451 -32.21 -46.44 36.98
C ILE A 451 -32.13 -45.47 35.80
N ALA A 452 -32.33 -45.97 34.57
CA ALA A 452 -32.40 -45.15 33.36
C ALA A 452 -33.50 -44.09 33.46
N GLN A 453 -34.71 -44.47 33.85
CA GLN A 453 -35.84 -43.56 34.01
C GLN A 453 -35.56 -42.48 35.07
N ASP A 454 -35.05 -42.88 36.23
CA ASP A 454 -34.68 -41.95 37.30
C ASP A 454 -33.65 -40.92 36.82
N VAL A 455 -32.55 -41.37 36.22
CA VAL A 455 -31.50 -40.48 35.69
C VAL A 455 -32.07 -39.56 34.60
N ALA A 456 -32.93 -40.09 33.73
CA ALA A 456 -33.53 -39.32 32.66
C ALA A 456 -34.45 -38.20 33.17
N LEU A 457 -35.23 -38.46 34.22
CA LEU A 457 -36.07 -37.47 34.89
C LEU A 457 -35.22 -36.37 35.55
N GLY A 458 -34.14 -36.75 36.24
CA GLY A 458 -33.20 -35.80 36.84
C GLY A 458 -32.55 -34.87 35.82
N LEU A 459 -32.05 -35.41 34.70
CA LEU A 459 -31.45 -34.61 33.63
C LEU A 459 -32.50 -33.72 32.92
N ASN A 460 -33.70 -34.24 32.69
CA ASN A 460 -34.78 -33.45 32.09
C ASN A 460 -35.15 -32.24 32.98
N TYR A 461 -35.18 -32.42 34.30
CA TYR A 461 -35.40 -31.32 35.23
C TYR A 461 -34.33 -30.22 35.09
N LEU A 462 -33.04 -30.60 35.04
CA LEU A 462 -31.94 -29.65 34.85
C LEU A 462 -32.05 -28.89 33.52
N HIS A 463 -32.37 -29.60 32.43
CA HIS A 463 -32.49 -29.04 31.09
C HIS A 463 -33.69 -28.09 30.92
N LEU A 464 -34.72 -28.23 31.75
CA LEU A 464 -35.89 -27.35 31.73
C LEU A 464 -35.78 -26.16 32.70
N PHE A 465 -34.68 -26.06 33.46
CA PHE A 465 -34.43 -24.97 34.40
C PHE A 465 -34.43 -23.60 33.70
N LYS A 466 -34.93 -22.56 34.39
CA LYS A 466 -35.07 -21.19 33.88
C LYS A 466 -34.32 -20.20 34.77
N PRO A 467 -33.79 -19.09 34.21
CA PRO A 467 -33.95 -18.59 32.84
C PRO A 467 -33.13 -19.35 31.79
N GLN A 468 -32.11 -20.10 32.19
CA GLN A 468 -31.25 -20.89 31.31
C GLN A 468 -31.17 -22.35 31.78
N PRO A 469 -31.06 -23.31 30.85
CA PRO A 469 -30.91 -24.73 31.19
C PRO A 469 -29.62 -24.97 31.98
N ILE A 470 -29.68 -25.86 32.96
CA ILE A 470 -28.49 -26.36 33.65
C ILE A 470 -27.97 -27.57 32.86
N ILE A 471 -26.73 -27.50 32.37
CA ILE A 471 -26.05 -28.61 31.68
C ILE A 471 -25.15 -29.30 32.70
N HIS A 472 -25.30 -30.63 32.86
CA HIS A 472 -24.57 -31.43 33.85
C HIS A 472 -23.08 -31.55 33.52
N ARG A 473 -22.74 -31.82 32.26
CA ARG A 473 -21.37 -31.92 31.69
C ARG A 473 -20.51 -33.11 32.18
N ASP A 474 -20.93 -33.81 33.24
CA ASP A 474 -20.20 -34.99 33.75
C ASP A 474 -21.11 -36.20 34.06
N VAL A 475 -22.06 -36.50 33.17
CA VAL A 475 -22.94 -37.68 33.34
C VAL A 475 -22.11 -38.94 33.12
N SER A 476 -21.93 -39.75 34.17
CA SER A 476 -21.18 -41.01 34.15
C SER A 476 -21.59 -41.91 35.31
N SER A 477 -21.31 -43.22 35.25
CA SER A 477 -21.73 -44.15 36.32
C SER A 477 -21.14 -43.87 37.71
N PRO A 478 -19.95 -43.23 37.87
CA PRO A 478 -19.51 -42.76 39.19
C PRO A 478 -20.38 -41.66 39.78
N ASN A 479 -21.02 -40.84 38.94
CA ASN A 479 -21.87 -39.71 39.34
C ASN A 479 -23.35 -40.07 39.41
N ILE A 480 -23.72 -41.33 39.19
CA ILE A 480 -25.05 -41.84 39.50
C ILE A 480 -24.97 -42.57 40.83
N LEU A 481 -25.63 -42.04 41.85
CA LEU A 481 -25.65 -42.61 43.19
C LEU A 481 -26.94 -43.36 43.43
N LEU A 482 -26.82 -44.46 44.17
CA LEU A 482 -27.92 -45.41 44.40
C LEU A 482 -28.21 -45.54 45.89
N LYS A 483 -29.49 -45.63 46.22
CA LYS A 483 -30.00 -45.93 47.56
C LYS A 483 -30.97 -47.12 47.47
N PRO A 484 -30.89 -48.12 48.37
CA PRO A 484 -31.85 -49.22 48.39
C PRO A 484 -33.27 -48.70 48.59
N CYS A 485 -34.23 -49.24 47.85
CA CYS A 485 -35.65 -48.94 47.99
C CYS A 485 -36.49 -50.23 48.00
N THR A 486 -37.73 -50.15 48.48
CA THR A 486 -38.66 -51.29 48.57
C THR A 486 -39.39 -51.56 47.26
N GLY A 487 -39.15 -50.77 46.21
CA GLY A 487 -39.76 -50.93 44.90
C GLY A 487 -39.22 -52.15 44.15
N PRO A 488 -39.89 -52.58 43.06
CA PRO A 488 -39.52 -53.79 42.31
C PRO A 488 -38.13 -53.72 41.65
N ALA A 489 -37.57 -52.52 41.48
CA ALA A 489 -36.19 -52.32 41.01
C ALA A 489 -35.14 -52.33 42.13
N GLY A 490 -35.53 -52.22 43.40
CA GLY A 490 -34.62 -52.28 44.55
C GLY A 490 -33.69 -51.08 44.76
N TYR A 491 -33.65 -50.11 43.83
CA TYR A 491 -32.85 -48.89 43.93
C TYR A 491 -33.64 -47.63 43.58
N GLU A 492 -33.34 -46.54 44.27
CA GLU A 492 -33.57 -45.17 43.84
C GLU A 492 -32.25 -44.62 43.29
N ALA A 493 -32.26 -44.16 42.03
CA ALA A 493 -31.11 -43.54 41.42
C ALA A 493 -31.21 -42.01 41.45
N LYS A 494 -30.09 -41.37 41.77
CA LYS A 494 -29.96 -39.92 41.77
C LYS A 494 -28.69 -39.47 41.08
N VAL A 495 -28.81 -38.43 40.26
CA VAL A 495 -27.66 -37.80 39.62
C VAL A 495 -26.97 -36.88 40.62
N ALA A 496 -25.67 -37.07 40.82
CA ALA A 496 -24.82 -36.30 41.73
C ALA A 496 -23.93 -35.31 40.98
N ASP A 497 -23.29 -34.39 41.70
CA ASP A 497 -22.30 -33.43 41.17
C ASP A 497 -22.82 -32.48 40.08
N TYR A 498 -24.14 -32.39 39.90
CA TYR A 498 -24.78 -31.39 39.05
C TYR A 498 -24.49 -29.97 39.57
N GLY A 499 -24.19 -29.05 38.66
CA GLY A 499 -23.87 -27.68 39.04
C GLY A 499 -22.46 -27.46 39.59
N THR A 500 -21.59 -28.49 39.61
CA THR A 500 -20.14 -28.31 39.83
C THR A 500 -19.50 -28.00 38.49
N ALA A 501 -19.45 -26.74 38.05
CA ALA A 501 -18.59 -26.43 36.91
C ALA A 501 -17.15 -26.64 37.41
N LYS A 502 -16.37 -27.45 36.69
CA LYS A 502 -14.98 -27.71 37.07
C LYS A 502 -14.29 -26.35 37.26
N LEU A 503 -13.99 -26.01 38.52
CA LEU A 503 -13.16 -24.87 38.90
C LEU A 503 -11.94 -24.90 37.99
N GLN A 504 -11.88 -23.95 37.05
CA GLN A 504 -10.84 -23.93 36.02
C GLN A 504 -9.47 -23.84 36.69
N GLN A 505 -8.54 -24.71 36.29
CA GLN A 505 -7.13 -24.45 36.53
C GLN A 505 -6.73 -23.24 35.67
N GLY A 506 -6.24 -22.20 36.33
CA GLY A 506 -5.57 -21.06 35.68
C GLY A 506 -4.17 -21.44 35.19
N THR A 507 -4.04 -22.51 34.40
CA THR A 507 -2.78 -22.88 33.73
C THR A 507 -2.95 -22.77 32.23
N SER A 508 -2.16 -21.87 31.66
CA SER A 508 -2.17 -21.32 30.31
C SER A 508 -1.81 -22.29 29.18
N THR A 509 -2.27 -23.54 29.22
CA THR A 509 -1.99 -24.55 28.18
C THR A 509 -3.17 -25.50 27.98
N GLY A 510 -3.91 -25.32 26.87
CA GLY A 510 -4.74 -26.36 26.25
C GLY A 510 -6.13 -26.57 26.87
N THR A 511 -7.15 -26.58 26.02
CA THR A 511 -8.57 -26.81 26.29
C THR A 511 -8.81 -28.04 27.17
N VAL A 512 -9.03 -27.84 28.47
CA VAL A 512 -9.34 -28.93 29.41
C VAL A 512 -10.80 -29.37 29.20
N MET A 513 -10.97 -30.63 28.83
CA MET A 513 -12.29 -31.27 28.65
C MET A 513 -13.09 -31.28 29.97
N PRO A 514 -14.33 -30.76 29.98
CA PRO A 514 -15.27 -30.99 31.06
C PRO A 514 -15.63 -32.48 31.17
N GLY A 515 -15.97 -32.92 32.38
CA GLY A 515 -16.41 -34.30 32.69
C GLY A 515 -15.38 -35.43 32.51
N ASN A 516 -15.90 -36.66 32.58
CA ASN A 516 -15.20 -37.92 32.33
C ASN A 516 -15.06 -38.15 30.82
N ALA A 517 -13.82 -38.26 30.33
CA ALA A 517 -13.52 -38.37 28.91
C ALA A 517 -14.15 -39.59 28.21
N ALA A 518 -14.40 -40.67 28.96
CA ALA A 518 -15.01 -41.88 28.40
C ALA A 518 -16.50 -41.70 28.06
N TYR A 519 -17.16 -40.69 28.63
CA TYR A 519 -18.59 -40.39 28.42
C TYR A 519 -18.81 -39.14 27.57
N ALA A 520 -17.80 -38.29 27.44
CA ALA A 520 -17.92 -36.99 26.82
C ALA A 520 -18.37 -37.05 25.35
N ALA A 521 -19.23 -36.10 24.99
CA ALA A 521 -19.67 -35.87 23.63
C ALA A 521 -18.52 -35.32 22.75
N PRO A 522 -18.53 -35.56 21.43
CA PRO A 522 -17.48 -35.07 20.52
C PRO A 522 -17.26 -33.56 20.59
N GLU A 523 -18.34 -32.79 20.77
CA GLU A 523 -18.31 -31.33 20.85
C GLU A 523 -17.86 -30.78 22.22
N ALA A 524 -17.61 -31.62 23.22
CA ALA A 524 -17.33 -31.16 24.59
C ALA A 524 -16.08 -30.25 24.71
N ARG A 525 -15.18 -30.30 23.73
CA ARG A 525 -13.98 -29.45 23.63
C ARG A 525 -14.29 -27.99 23.31
N ASP A 526 -15.45 -27.71 22.73
CA ASP A 526 -15.81 -26.38 22.23
C ASP A 526 -16.89 -25.75 23.13
N PRO A 527 -16.54 -24.77 23.97
CA PRO A 527 -17.49 -24.11 24.86
C PRO A 527 -18.67 -23.44 24.13
N GLU A 528 -18.51 -23.03 22.88
CA GLU A 528 -19.56 -22.37 22.10
C GLU A 528 -20.65 -23.36 21.64
N LEU A 529 -20.31 -24.65 21.58
CA LEU A 529 -21.23 -25.73 21.19
C LEU A 529 -21.92 -26.40 22.39
N HIS A 530 -21.66 -25.94 23.62
CA HIS A 530 -22.22 -26.54 24.82
C HIS A 530 -23.74 -26.39 24.86
N SER A 531 -24.44 -27.52 24.89
CA SER A 531 -25.89 -27.58 24.92
C SER A 531 -26.39 -28.79 25.73
N PRO A 532 -27.68 -28.83 26.12
CA PRO A 532 -28.27 -30.00 26.78
C PRO A 532 -28.05 -31.34 26.03
N ALA A 533 -27.85 -31.29 24.71
CA ALA A 533 -27.58 -32.47 23.88
C ALA A 533 -26.26 -33.20 24.24
N MET A 534 -25.32 -32.54 24.92
CA MET A 534 -24.10 -33.18 25.44
C MET A 534 -24.40 -34.20 26.55
N ASP A 535 -25.34 -33.85 27.44
CA ASP A 535 -25.75 -34.76 28.53
C ASP A 535 -26.53 -35.94 27.97
N VAL A 536 -27.32 -35.75 26.90
CA VAL A 536 -28.02 -36.84 26.20
C VAL A 536 -27.03 -37.85 25.63
N TYR A 537 -25.94 -37.36 25.05
CA TYR A 537 -24.88 -38.23 24.54
C TYR A 537 -24.22 -39.01 25.67
N SER A 538 -23.83 -38.32 26.74
CA SER A 538 -23.20 -38.93 27.92
C SER A 538 -24.11 -39.95 28.61
N TYR A 539 -25.42 -39.64 28.68
CA TYR A 539 -26.47 -40.55 29.15
C TYR A 539 -26.59 -41.80 28.26
N SER A 540 -26.43 -41.65 26.95
CA SER A 540 -26.49 -42.80 26.03
C SER A 540 -25.27 -43.72 26.18
N VAL A 541 -24.10 -43.16 26.48
CA VAL A 541 -22.92 -43.94 26.86
C VAL A 541 -23.15 -44.68 28.19
N LEU A 542 -23.78 -44.01 29.17
CA LEU A 542 -24.16 -44.62 30.45
C LEU A 542 -25.14 -45.79 30.27
N LEU A 543 -26.18 -45.63 29.45
CA LEU A 543 -27.11 -46.71 29.12
C LEU A 543 -26.39 -47.90 28.50
N MET A 544 -25.45 -47.65 27.60
CA MET A 544 -24.66 -48.69 26.97
C MET A 544 -23.80 -49.46 27.99
N GLU A 545 -23.11 -48.75 28.89
CA GLU A 545 -22.34 -49.37 29.98
C GLU A 545 -23.22 -50.26 30.88
N MET A 546 -24.41 -49.78 31.26
CA MET A 546 -25.35 -50.57 32.07
C MET A 546 -25.81 -51.85 31.37
N ASN A 547 -26.12 -51.78 30.08
CA ASN A 547 -26.61 -52.93 29.31
C ASN A 547 -25.52 -53.96 29.02
N LEU A 548 -24.27 -53.53 28.82
CA LEU A 548 -23.17 -54.43 28.47
C LEU A 548 -22.35 -54.88 29.68
N CYS A 549 -22.45 -54.16 30.81
CA CYS A 549 -21.62 -54.34 32.00
C CYS A 549 -20.11 -54.34 31.67
N CYS A 550 -19.69 -53.49 30.73
CA CYS A 550 -18.29 -53.31 30.35
C CYS A 550 -17.96 -51.82 30.19
N PRO A 551 -16.70 -51.40 30.41
CA PRO A 551 -16.31 -50.01 30.28
C PRO A 551 -16.63 -49.43 28.89
N PRO A 552 -17.06 -48.16 28.80
CA PRO A 552 -17.35 -47.54 27.53
C PRO A 552 -16.07 -47.28 26.71
N GLU A 553 -16.14 -47.58 25.41
CA GLU A 553 -15.06 -47.31 24.47
C GLU A 553 -14.90 -45.79 24.23
N ILE A 554 -13.65 -45.37 24.01
CA ILE A 554 -13.30 -43.94 23.93
C ILE A 554 -13.51 -43.38 22.52
N THR A 555 -13.21 -44.16 21.47
CA THR A 555 -13.32 -43.66 20.09
C THR A 555 -14.74 -43.80 19.55
N LEU A 556 -15.14 -42.88 18.66
CA LEU A 556 -16.48 -42.89 18.04
C LEU A 556 -16.77 -44.17 17.25
N ALA A 557 -15.76 -44.72 16.56
CA ALA A 557 -15.90 -45.93 15.76
C ALA A 557 -16.11 -47.16 16.66
N GLU A 558 -15.31 -47.30 17.71
CA GLU A 558 -15.43 -48.40 18.68
C GLU A 558 -16.74 -48.30 19.45
N ARG A 559 -17.16 -47.09 19.82
CA ARG A 559 -18.43 -46.83 20.49
C ARG A 559 -19.64 -47.19 19.64
N THR A 560 -19.60 -46.89 18.34
CA THR A 560 -20.64 -47.32 17.38
C THR A 560 -20.72 -48.86 17.34
N ARG A 561 -19.57 -49.54 17.26
CA ARG A 561 -19.51 -51.00 17.29
C ARG A 561 -20.01 -51.59 18.61
N GLN A 562 -19.62 -51.00 19.75
CA GLN A 562 -20.02 -51.39 21.09
C GLN A 562 -21.54 -51.25 21.28
N SER A 563 -22.15 -50.17 20.79
CA SER A 563 -23.60 -49.99 20.80
C SER A 563 -24.33 -51.09 19.99
N GLY A 564 -23.66 -51.64 18.97
CA GLY A 564 -24.15 -52.77 18.17
C GLY A 564 -24.31 -54.07 18.98
N SER A 565 -23.52 -54.25 20.04
CA SER A 565 -23.51 -55.45 20.88
C SER A 565 -24.61 -55.49 21.94
N VAL A 566 -25.37 -54.40 22.12
CA VAL A 566 -26.51 -54.38 23.05
C VAL A 566 -27.61 -55.30 22.52
N SER A 567 -27.99 -56.33 23.28
CA SER A 567 -29.00 -57.31 22.86
C SER A 567 -30.45 -56.81 23.00
N TRP A 568 -30.70 -55.87 23.91
CA TRP A 568 -32.02 -55.29 24.14
C TRP A 568 -32.36 -54.25 23.06
N SER A 569 -33.25 -54.61 22.13
CA SER A 569 -33.56 -53.83 20.92
C SER A 569 -33.99 -52.39 21.20
N ASP A 570 -34.89 -52.19 22.17
CA ASP A 570 -35.45 -50.87 22.46
C ASP A 570 -34.40 -49.95 23.08
N MET A 571 -33.61 -50.48 24.02
CA MET A 571 -32.46 -49.77 24.60
C MET A 571 -31.40 -49.47 23.55
N LYS A 572 -31.08 -50.43 22.67
CA LYS A 572 -30.12 -50.23 21.57
C LYS A 572 -30.55 -49.08 20.66
N SER A 573 -31.82 -49.03 20.26
CA SER A 573 -32.37 -47.95 19.42
C SER A 573 -32.24 -46.58 20.11
N LEU A 574 -32.57 -46.51 21.40
CA LEU A 574 -32.44 -45.28 22.19
C LEU A 574 -30.97 -44.82 22.31
N ILE A 575 -30.06 -45.74 22.62
CA ILE A 575 -28.62 -45.48 22.71
C ILE A 575 -28.09 -44.92 21.38
N GLN A 576 -28.40 -45.56 20.26
CA GLN A 576 -27.89 -45.16 18.95
C GLN A 576 -28.39 -43.77 18.52
N ARG A 577 -29.64 -43.41 18.84
CA ARG A 577 -30.17 -42.05 18.58
C ARG A 577 -29.45 -40.99 19.41
N GLY A 578 -29.14 -41.27 20.67
CA GLY A 578 -28.43 -40.32 21.53
C GLY A 578 -26.93 -40.24 21.27
N LEU A 579 -26.33 -41.25 20.65
CA LEU A 579 -24.92 -41.25 20.19
C LEU A 579 -24.70 -40.56 18.82
N ASN A 580 -25.73 -39.91 18.25
CA ASN A 580 -25.60 -39.21 16.97
C ASN A 580 -24.48 -38.14 17.02
N ALA A 581 -23.69 -38.05 15.96
CA ALA A 581 -22.61 -37.09 15.83
C ALA A 581 -23.13 -35.64 15.82
N ASP A 582 -24.28 -35.36 15.18
CA ASP A 582 -24.92 -34.05 15.21
C ASP A 582 -25.72 -33.88 16.53
N PRO A 583 -25.35 -32.93 17.41
CA PRO A 583 -26.07 -32.67 18.65
C PRO A 583 -27.55 -32.36 18.45
N ARG A 584 -27.94 -31.75 17.31
CA ARG A 584 -29.33 -31.39 17.02
C ARG A 584 -30.20 -32.58 16.61
N ALA A 585 -29.57 -33.68 16.17
CA ALA A 585 -30.27 -34.91 15.80
C ALA A 585 -30.51 -35.84 17.00
N ARG A 586 -29.91 -35.54 18.16
CA ARG A 586 -30.12 -36.29 19.40
C ARG A 586 -31.49 -35.95 20.00
N PRO A 587 -32.18 -36.91 20.64
CA PRO A 587 -33.44 -36.64 21.32
C PRO A 587 -33.24 -35.71 22.51
N THR A 588 -34.27 -34.95 22.90
CA THR A 588 -34.25 -34.23 24.18
C THR A 588 -34.48 -35.21 25.34
N MET A 589 -34.08 -34.84 26.57
CA MET A 589 -34.35 -35.71 27.73
C MET A 589 -35.85 -35.97 27.95
N ALA A 590 -36.72 -35.03 27.57
CA ALA A 590 -38.17 -35.26 27.58
C ALA A 590 -38.59 -36.39 26.61
N GLN A 591 -38.02 -36.42 25.40
CA GLN A 591 -38.27 -37.50 24.43
C GLN A 591 -37.64 -38.83 24.87
N VAL A 592 -36.50 -38.79 25.56
CA VAL A 592 -35.86 -39.96 26.17
C VAL A 592 -36.75 -40.55 27.25
N VAL A 593 -37.28 -39.72 28.17
CA VAL A 593 -38.21 -40.15 29.22
C VAL A 593 -39.44 -40.83 28.61
N GLU A 594 -40.01 -40.26 27.55
CA GLU A 594 -41.17 -40.86 26.89
C GLU A 594 -40.82 -42.20 26.22
N SER A 595 -39.65 -42.29 25.58
CA SER A 595 -39.17 -43.54 24.99
C SER A 595 -39.01 -44.64 26.04
N LEU A 596 -38.44 -44.33 27.22
CA LEU A 596 -38.22 -45.29 28.31
C LEU A 596 -39.53 -45.79 28.93
N LYS A 597 -40.62 -45.01 28.90
CA LYS A 597 -41.93 -45.46 29.40
C LYS A 597 -42.57 -46.52 28.52
N GLN A 598 -42.20 -46.56 27.24
CA GLN A 598 -42.74 -47.50 26.26
C GLN A 598 -41.98 -48.84 26.22
N ILE A 599 -40.85 -48.93 26.93
CA ILE A 599 -40.04 -50.14 27.01
C ILE A 599 -40.67 -51.12 28.00
N ASN A 600 -40.96 -52.33 27.53
CA ASN A 600 -41.42 -53.44 28.37
C ASN A 600 -40.20 -54.32 28.77
N VAL A 601 -40.19 -54.81 30.01
CA VAL A 601 -39.11 -55.61 30.61
C VAL A 601 -39.52 -57.06 30.78
#